data_AF-A0A9D8LK06-F1
#
_entry.id   AF-A0A9D8LK06-F1
#
_cell.length_a   1.000
_cell.length_b   1.000
_cell.length_c   1.000
_cell.angle_alpha   90.00
_cell.angle_beta   90.00
_cell.angle_gamma   90.00
#
_symmetry.space_group_name_H-M   'P 1'
#
loop_
_entity.id
_entity.type
_entity.pdbx_description
1 polymer ?
#
loop_
_entity_poly.entity_id
_entity_poly.type
_entity_poly.pdbx_seq_one_letter_code
_entity_poly.pdbx_strand_id
1 'polypeptide(L)'
;MSDARSLTPLSQSDYDAIEAAVMETARGRWFMAEYAKRNRQADTLQLLGAIGRIERVVGLGVQETSRDASLIEAAALISDLRVDLERISGRAQERSSGLAAQIERAAGSILGATESIQEVAWNLREGGAETALCDRLDRHAAEASQAVGLVDSVVQRIDKIADTIAMLDSSLRAFGEIARD
;
A
#
# COMPACT_ATOMS: atom_id res chain seq x y z
N MET A 1 -14.55 59.77 30.87
CA MET A 1 -14.51 60.34 29.51
C MET A 1 -13.21 61.10 29.36
N SER A 2 -12.30 60.65 28.51
CA SER A 2 -11.26 61.48 27.88
C SER A 2 -10.60 60.65 26.78
N ASP A 3 -11.00 60.99 25.57
CA ASP A 3 -10.30 60.87 24.29
C ASP A 3 -9.55 59.57 24.01
N ALA A 4 -10.31 58.61 23.49
CA ALA A 4 -9.85 57.89 22.32
C ALA A 4 -9.51 58.95 21.25
N ARG A 5 -8.24 59.39 21.21
CA ARG A 5 -7.70 60.16 20.09
C ARG A 5 -7.94 59.32 18.85
N SER A 6 -9.01 59.64 18.13
CA SER A 6 -9.19 59.29 16.75
C SER A 6 -7.95 59.79 16.02
N LEU A 7 -7.05 58.87 15.70
CA LEU A 7 -6.02 59.09 14.71
C LEU A 7 -6.77 59.26 13.39
N THR A 8 -7.16 60.50 13.07
CA THR A 8 -7.43 60.90 11.69
C THR A 8 -6.25 60.37 10.88
N PRO A 9 -6.46 59.62 9.78
CA PRO A 9 -5.35 59.11 8.99
C PRO A 9 -4.47 60.31 8.61
N LEU A 10 -3.26 60.35 9.16
CA LEU A 10 -2.29 61.41 8.86
C LEU A 10 -2.09 61.40 7.36
N SER A 11 -2.28 62.55 6.72
CA SER A 11 -2.00 62.66 5.30
C SER A 11 -0.49 62.46 5.08
N GLN A 12 -0.09 62.08 3.87
CA GLN A 12 1.34 61.96 3.53
C GLN A 12 2.09 63.28 3.86
N SER A 13 1.44 64.43 3.64
CA SER A 13 2.00 65.74 3.97
C SER A 13 2.22 65.96 5.47
N ASP A 14 1.34 65.44 6.33
CA ASP A 14 1.51 65.55 7.79
C ASP A 14 2.64 64.63 8.27
N TYR A 15 2.76 63.46 7.65
CA TYR A 15 3.85 62.52 7.90
C TYR A 15 5.21 63.16 7.57
N ASP A 16 5.34 63.75 6.38
CA ASP A 16 6.59 64.38 5.91
C ASP A 16 6.98 65.57 6.80
N ALA A 17 6.00 66.37 7.26
CA ALA A 17 6.24 67.49 8.18
C ALA A 17 6.74 67.02 9.55
N ILE A 18 6.18 65.93 10.08
CA ILE A 18 6.62 65.31 11.34
C ILE A 18 8.01 64.69 11.18
N GLU A 19 8.26 63.99 10.07
CA GLU A 19 9.57 63.43 9.76
C GLU A 19 10.64 64.53 9.74
N ALA A 20 10.38 65.63 9.02
CA ALA A 20 11.29 66.78 8.97
C ALA A 20 11.62 67.32 10.37
N ALA A 21 10.60 67.54 11.21
CA ALA A 21 10.78 68.03 12.58
C ALA A 21 11.58 67.06 13.47
N VAL A 22 11.37 65.75 13.33
CA VAL A 22 12.15 64.73 14.09
C VAL A 22 13.61 64.72 13.63
N MET A 23 13.86 64.88 12.33
CA MET A 23 15.19 64.85 11.73
C MET A 23 16.08 66.05 12.08
N GLU A 24 15.52 67.16 12.60
CA GLU A 24 16.29 68.32 13.05
C GLU A 24 17.22 67.99 14.23
N THR A 25 16.80 67.10 15.13
CA THR A 25 17.55 66.76 16.34
C THR A 25 18.45 65.53 16.17
N ALA A 26 19.61 65.50 16.83
CA ALA A 26 20.49 64.33 16.82
C ALA A 26 19.81 63.07 17.38
N ARG A 27 18.94 63.23 18.38
CA ARG A 27 18.18 62.15 19.03
C ARG A 27 17.06 61.62 18.14
N GLY A 28 16.40 62.48 17.36
CA GLY A 28 15.38 62.07 16.40
C GLY A 28 15.95 61.29 15.21
N ARG A 29 17.10 61.71 14.66
CA ARG A 29 17.83 60.94 13.63
C ARG A 29 18.23 59.54 14.11
N TRP A 30 18.74 59.43 15.34
CA TRP A 30 19.08 58.12 15.93
C TRP A 30 17.84 57.24 16.11
N PHE A 31 16.73 57.80 16.62
CA PHE A 31 15.48 57.06 16.79
C PHE A 31 14.94 56.55 15.45
N MET A 32 14.92 57.37 14.40
CA MET A 32 14.44 56.96 13.08
C MET A 32 15.32 55.86 12.46
N ALA A 33 16.66 55.97 12.60
CA ALA A 33 17.57 54.93 12.14
C ALA A 33 17.36 53.59 12.87
N GLU A 34 17.20 53.64 14.20
CA GLU A 34 16.98 52.45 15.03
C GLU A 34 15.58 51.86 14.82
N TYR A 35 14.56 52.70 14.65
CA TYR A 35 13.19 52.29 14.32
C TYR A 35 13.13 51.61 12.95
N ALA A 36 13.74 52.21 11.91
CA ALA A 36 13.83 51.59 10.59
C ALA A 36 14.55 50.24 10.62
N LYS A 37 15.62 50.11 11.42
CA LYS A 37 16.34 48.85 11.61
C LYS A 37 15.46 47.79 12.27
N ARG A 38 14.76 48.13 13.35
CA ARG A 38 13.85 47.21 14.07
C ARG A 38 12.63 46.84 13.23
N ASN A 39 12.08 47.78 12.48
CA ASN A 39 10.96 47.52 11.58
C ASN A 39 11.36 46.52 10.50
N ARG A 40 12.50 46.72 9.83
CA ARG A 40 13.03 45.74 8.85
C ARG A 40 13.28 44.36 9.48
N GLN A 41 13.77 44.31 10.71
CA GLN A 41 13.95 43.05 11.42
C GLN A 41 12.60 42.37 11.72
N ALA A 42 11.59 43.12 12.14
CA ALA A 42 10.24 42.62 12.36
C ALA A 42 9.61 42.11 11.05
N ASP A 43 9.74 42.87 9.96
CA ASP A 43 9.28 42.48 8.61
C ASP A 43 9.97 41.18 8.17
N THR A 44 11.28 41.06 8.40
CA THR A 44 12.06 39.85 8.08
C THR A 44 11.56 38.65 8.88
N LEU A 45 11.30 38.80 10.19
CA LEU A 45 10.77 37.72 11.02
C LEU A 45 9.35 37.31 10.58
N GLN A 46 8.52 38.28 10.18
CA GLN A 46 7.20 38.02 9.65
C GLN A 46 7.26 37.25 8.32
N LEU A 47 8.17 37.63 7.42
CA LEU A 47 8.41 36.92 6.16
C LEU A 47 8.94 35.51 6.39
N LEU A 48 9.93 35.33 7.26
CA LEU A 48 10.46 33.99 7.61
C LEU A 48 9.37 33.11 8.24
N GLY A 49 8.51 33.68 9.10
CA GLY A 49 7.36 32.98 9.64
C GLY A 49 6.33 32.59 8.58
N ALA A 50 6.12 33.44 7.57
CA ALA A 50 5.26 33.11 6.42
C ALA A 50 5.87 32.01 5.55
N ILE A 51 7.17 32.08 5.26
CA ILE A 51 7.91 31.06 4.51
C ILE A 51 7.83 29.71 5.23
N GLY A 52 8.09 29.66 6.53
CA GLY A 52 8.01 28.41 7.30
C GLY A 52 6.60 27.79 7.33
N ARG A 53 5.53 28.59 7.21
CA ARG A 53 4.16 28.07 7.03
C ARG A 53 3.96 27.46 5.64
N ILE A 54 4.47 28.13 4.60
CA ILE A 54 4.39 27.64 3.22
C ILE A 54 5.21 26.34 3.08
N GLU A 55 6.44 26.30 3.58
CA GLU A 55 7.29 25.12 3.57
C GLU A 55 6.60 23.91 4.22
N ARG A 56 5.88 24.13 5.32
CA ARG A 56 5.12 23.06 5.99
C ARG A 56 3.97 22.56 5.13
N VAL A 57 3.17 23.45 4.55
CA VAL A 57 2.03 23.07 3.69
C VAL A 57 2.51 22.36 2.42
N VAL A 58 3.55 22.89 1.78
CA VAL A 58 4.16 22.28 0.59
C VAL A 58 4.76 20.92 0.94
N GLY A 59 5.47 20.80 2.07
CA GLY A 59 6.03 19.54 2.53
C GLY A 59 4.97 18.46 2.77
N LEU A 60 3.80 18.83 3.33
CA LEU A 60 2.67 17.92 3.49
C LEU A 60 2.10 17.46 2.14
N GLY A 61 1.90 18.40 1.20
CA GLY A 61 1.39 18.07 -0.14
C GLY A 61 2.32 17.18 -0.96
N VAL A 62 3.65 17.37 -0.86
CA VAL A 62 4.64 16.47 -1.49
C VAL A 62 4.61 15.07 -0.87
N GLN A 63 4.34 14.94 0.43
CA GLN A 63 4.21 13.64 1.07
C GLN A 63 2.92 12.91 0.70
N GLU A 64 1.79 13.62 0.62
CA GLU A 64 0.51 13.03 0.19
C GLU A 64 0.58 12.54 -1.26
N THR A 65 1.03 13.39 -2.18
CA THR A 65 1.22 13.00 -3.60
C THR A 65 2.17 11.81 -3.78
N SER A 66 3.24 11.73 -2.98
CA SER A 66 4.15 10.58 -3.01
C SER A 66 3.49 9.29 -2.49
N ARG A 67 2.63 9.39 -1.46
CA ARG A 67 1.85 8.25 -0.96
C ARG A 67 0.84 7.77 -2.00
N ASP A 68 0.12 8.67 -2.65
CA ASP A 68 -0.85 8.30 -3.69
C ASP A 68 -0.17 7.61 -4.86
N ALA A 69 0.98 8.12 -5.31
CA ALA A 69 1.78 7.47 -6.34
C ALA A 69 2.20 6.05 -5.93
N SER A 70 2.66 5.86 -4.68
CA SER A 70 3.05 4.55 -4.17
C SER A 70 1.88 3.56 -4.06
N LEU A 71 0.67 4.05 -3.74
CA LEU A 71 -0.54 3.22 -3.67
C LEU A 71 -1.01 2.79 -5.06
N ILE A 72 -0.93 3.69 -6.05
CA ILE A 72 -1.26 3.37 -7.45
C ILE A 72 -0.30 2.29 -7.98
N GLU A 73 1.00 2.41 -7.69
CA GLU A 73 2.00 1.40 -8.07
C GLU A 73 1.73 0.06 -7.39
N ALA A 74 1.43 0.07 -6.08
CA ALA A 74 1.08 -1.16 -5.35
C ALA A 74 -0.19 -1.82 -5.91
N ALA A 75 -1.22 -1.04 -6.26
CA ALA A 75 -2.44 -1.57 -6.86
C ALA A 75 -2.17 -2.20 -8.24
N ALA A 76 -1.30 -1.61 -9.06
CA ALA A 76 -0.89 -2.20 -10.34
C ALA A 76 -0.19 -3.55 -10.14
N LEU A 77 0.79 -3.62 -9.23
CA LEU A 77 1.50 -4.87 -8.91
C LEU A 77 0.56 -5.96 -8.38
N ILE A 78 -0.40 -5.60 -7.53
CA ILE A 78 -1.38 -6.53 -6.98
C ILE A 78 -2.34 -7.02 -8.08
N SER A 79 -2.75 -6.14 -9.00
CA SER A 79 -3.58 -6.51 -10.15
C SER A 79 -2.84 -7.49 -11.07
N ASP A 80 -1.55 -7.28 -11.34
CA ASP A 80 -0.75 -8.20 -12.14
C ASP A 80 -0.61 -9.56 -11.44
N LEU A 81 -0.29 -9.56 -10.15
CA LEU A 81 -0.19 -10.77 -9.35
C LEU A 81 -1.51 -11.55 -9.30
N ARG A 82 -2.65 -10.85 -9.24
CA ARG A 82 -3.98 -11.44 -9.32
C ARG A 82 -4.17 -12.20 -10.64
N VAL A 83 -3.86 -11.56 -11.77
CA VAL A 83 -4.00 -12.18 -13.10
C VAL A 83 -3.14 -13.44 -13.22
N ASP A 84 -1.91 -13.40 -12.70
CA ASP A 84 -1.01 -14.55 -12.68
C ASP A 84 -1.55 -15.71 -11.82
N LEU A 85 -2.10 -15.39 -10.64
CA LEU A 85 -2.70 -16.40 -9.76
C LEU A 85 -4.01 -16.96 -10.29
N GLU A 86 -4.85 -16.17 -10.94
CA GLU A 86 -6.06 -16.66 -11.61
C GLU A 86 -5.71 -17.63 -12.76
N ARG A 87 -4.57 -17.40 -13.43
CA ARG A 87 -4.04 -18.33 -14.44
C ARG A 87 -3.56 -19.64 -13.84
N ILE A 88 -2.87 -19.58 -12.69
CA ILE A 88 -2.36 -20.76 -11.98
C ILE A 88 -3.51 -21.56 -11.36
N SER A 89 -4.42 -20.90 -10.64
CA SER A 89 -5.61 -21.50 -10.03
C SER A 89 -6.63 -21.99 -11.07
N GLY A 90 -6.61 -21.45 -12.30
CA GLY A 90 -7.53 -21.84 -13.35
C GLY A 90 -8.90 -21.16 -13.29
N ARG A 91 -9.04 -20.08 -12.50
CA ARG A 91 -10.28 -19.32 -12.38
C ARG A 91 -10.57 -18.39 -13.56
N ALA A 92 -9.53 -18.01 -14.33
CA ALA A 92 -9.63 -16.92 -15.29
C ALA A 92 -10.19 -17.24 -16.70
N GLN A 93 -10.17 -18.47 -17.25
CA GLN A 93 -10.76 -18.62 -18.61
C GLN A 93 -11.23 -19.99 -19.08
N GLU A 94 -10.72 -21.12 -18.59
CA GLU A 94 -11.23 -22.43 -19.02
C GLU A 94 -11.04 -23.37 -17.83
N ARG A 95 -12.16 -23.90 -17.29
CA ARG A 95 -12.21 -24.77 -16.09
C ARG A 95 -11.41 -26.10 -16.21
N SER A 96 -10.50 -26.19 -17.18
CA SER A 96 -9.69 -27.35 -17.53
C SER A 96 -8.19 -27.01 -17.69
N SER A 97 -7.78 -25.78 -18.03
CA SER A 97 -6.39 -25.52 -18.47
C SER A 97 -5.43 -24.98 -17.39
N GLY A 98 -5.94 -24.53 -16.23
CA GLY A 98 -5.10 -24.04 -15.14
C GLY A 98 -4.16 -25.10 -14.54
N LEU A 99 -3.03 -24.67 -14.00
CA LEU A 99 -2.04 -25.57 -13.37
C LEU A 99 -2.65 -26.32 -12.17
N ALA A 100 -3.46 -25.66 -11.35
CA ALA A 100 -4.18 -26.28 -10.23
C ALA A 100 -5.11 -27.40 -10.71
N ALA A 101 -5.94 -27.15 -11.74
CA ALA A 101 -6.82 -28.16 -12.31
C ALA A 101 -6.05 -29.34 -12.95
N GLN A 102 -4.88 -29.07 -13.56
CA GLN A 102 -4.00 -30.14 -14.06
C GLN A 102 -3.43 -30.99 -12.92
N ILE A 103 -3.02 -30.34 -11.83
CA ILE A 103 -2.53 -31.01 -10.61
C ILE A 103 -3.64 -31.87 -9.98
N GLU A 104 -4.86 -31.36 -9.85
CA GLU A 104 -6.00 -32.12 -9.31
C GLU A 104 -6.33 -33.35 -10.14
N ARG A 105 -6.34 -33.23 -11.48
CA ARG A 105 -6.56 -34.38 -12.37
C ARG A 105 -5.45 -35.42 -12.24
N ALA A 106 -4.18 -34.98 -12.19
CA ALA A 106 -3.06 -35.88 -12.00
C ALA A 106 -3.13 -36.59 -10.62
N ALA A 107 -3.45 -35.84 -9.56
CA ALA A 107 -3.68 -36.36 -8.22
C ALA A 107 -4.78 -37.42 -8.19
N GLY A 108 -5.93 -37.16 -8.84
CA GLY A 108 -7.03 -38.13 -8.95
C GLY A 108 -6.64 -39.39 -9.72
N SER A 109 -5.89 -39.25 -10.82
CA SER A 109 -5.37 -40.40 -11.57
C SER A 109 -4.39 -41.24 -10.75
N ILE A 110 -3.53 -40.60 -9.94
CA ILE A 110 -2.63 -41.31 -9.03
C ILE A 110 -3.45 -42.06 -8.00
N LEU A 111 -4.41 -41.39 -7.34
CA LEU A 111 -5.27 -42.01 -6.33
C LEU A 111 -5.96 -43.28 -6.83
N GLY A 112 -6.57 -43.22 -8.03
CA GLY A 112 -7.20 -44.38 -8.64
C GLY A 112 -6.20 -45.50 -8.98
N ALA A 113 -4.97 -45.16 -9.39
CA ALA A 113 -3.92 -46.16 -9.56
C ALA A 113 -3.50 -46.79 -8.23
N THR A 114 -3.44 -46.02 -7.14
CA THR A 114 -3.14 -46.53 -5.80
C THR A 114 -4.21 -47.48 -5.30
N GLU A 115 -5.50 -47.15 -5.50
CA GLU A 115 -6.63 -48.01 -5.18
C GLU A 115 -6.56 -49.32 -5.96
N SER A 116 -6.26 -49.26 -7.26
CA SER A 116 -6.07 -50.45 -8.10
C SER A 116 -4.89 -51.32 -7.62
N ILE A 117 -3.77 -50.72 -7.20
CA ILE A 117 -2.62 -51.45 -6.63
C ILE A 117 -3.04 -52.20 -5.36
N GLN A 118 -3.81 -51.56 -4.47
CA GLN A 118 -4.30 -52.18 -3.24
C GLN A 118 -5.25 -53.34 -3.54
N GLU A 119 -6.15 -53.18 -4.51
CA GLU A 119 -7.04 -54.27 -4.94
C GLU A 119 -6.26 -55.46 -5.51
N VAL A 120 -5.24 -55.21 -6.35
CA VAL A 120 -4.35 -56.25 -6.87
C VAL A 120 -3.57 -56.93 -5.74
N ALA A 121 -3.04 -56.15 -4.79
CA ALA A 121 -2.32 -56.68 -3.63
C ALA A 121 -3.21 -57.58 -2.75
N TRP A 122 -4.48 -57.20 -2.57
CA TRP A 122 -5.48 -58.03 -1.91
C TRP A 122 -5.67 -59.34 -2.67
N ASN A 123 -5.99 -59.28 -3.96
CA ASN A 123 -6.24 -60.48 -4.78
C ASN A 123 -5.05 -61.43 -4.81
N LEU A 124 -3.81 -60.90 -4.85
CA LEU A 124 -2.59 -61.69 -4.74
C LEU A 124 -2.49 -62.41 -3.39
N ARG A 125 -2.82 -61.71 -2.30
CA ARG A 125 -2.81 -62.27 -0.94
C ARG A 125 -3.81 -63.42 -0.81
N GLU A 126 -5.03 -63.24 -1.33
CA GLU A 126 -6.06 -64.29 -1.37
C GLU A 126 -5.66 -65.47 -2.28
N GLY A 127 -4.89 -65.19 -3.35
CA GLY A 127 -4.31 -66.20 -4.22
C GLY A 127 -3.12 -66.98 -3.62
N GLY A 128 -2.72 -66.69 -2.37
CA GLY A 128 -1.63 -67.37 -1.68
C GLY A 128 -0.23 -66.82 -2.02
N ALA A 129 -0.12 -65.61 -2.55
CA ALA A 129 1.16 -64.94 -2.75
C ALA A 129 1.87 -64.63 -1.41
N GLU A 130 3.17 -64.33 -1.48
CA GLU A 130 3.98 -64.03 -0.30
C GLU A 130 3.49 -62.76 0.42
N THR A 131 3.08 -62.91 1.68
CA THR A 131 2.52 -61.84 2.52
C THR A 131 3.42 -60.61 2.61
N ALA A 132 4.73 -60.79 2.71
CA ALA A 132 5.69 -59.69 2.83
C ALA A 132 5.74 -58.80 1.57
N LEU A 133 5.49 -59.36 0.38
CA LEU A 133 5.41 -58.59 -0.86
C LEU A 133 4.11 -57.78 -0.93
N CYS A 134 2.99 -58.38 -0.54
CA CYS A 134 1.70 -57.68 -0.45
C CYS A 134 1.76 -56.53 0.56
N ASP A 135 2.35 -56.75 1.75
CA ASP A 135 2.52 -55.70 2.77
C ASP A 135 3.40 -54.53 2.28
N ARG A 136 4.37 -54.80 1.41
CA ARG A 136 5.19 -53.75 0.79
C ARG A 136 4.41 -52.95 -0.26
N LEU A 137 3.57 -53.61 -1.05
CA LEU A 137 2.68 -52.94 -2.01
C LEU A 137 1.70 -52.03 -1.27
N ASP A 138 1.05 -52.52 -0.22
CA ASP A 138 0.11 -51.75 0.59
C ASP A 138 0.78 -50.53 1.24
N ARG A 139 2.02 -50.68 1.70
CA ARG A 139 2.79 -49.57 2.27
C ARG A 139 3.11 -48.50 1.23
N HIS A 140 3.62 -48.89 0.05
CA HIS A 140 3.92 -47.94 -1.02
C HIS A 140 2.66 -47.24 -1.54
N ALA A 141 1.54 -47.96 -1.59
CA ALA A 141 0.25 -47.38 -1.90
C ALA A 141 -0.17 -46.33 -0.85
N ALA A 142 -0.03 -46.63 0.45
CA ALA A 142 -0.32 -45.68 1.51
C ALA A 142 0.59 -44.43 1.45
N GLU A 143 1.89 -44.61 1.19
CA GLU A 143 2.86 -43.51 1.02
C GLU A 143 2.49 -42.61 -0.17
N ALA A 144 2.12 -43.19 -1.31
CA ALA A 144 1.69 -42.43 -2.49
C ALA A 144 0.41 -41.64 -2.23
N SER A 145 -0.60 -42.25 -1.59
CA SER A 145 -1.84 -41.56 -1.21
C SER A 145 -1.59 -40.40 -0.23
N GLN A 146 -0.67 -40.57 0.72
CA GLN A 146 -0.27 -39.48 1.63
C GLN A 146 0.40 -38.32 0.88
N ALA A 147 1.29 -38.62 -0.06
CA ALA A 147 1.95 -37.59 -0.88
C ALA A 147 0.95 -36.80 -1.72
N VAL A 148 -0.06 -37.46 -2.29
CA VAL A 148 -1.15 -36.81 -3.02
C VAL A 148 -1.95 -35.86 -2.10
N GLY A 149 -2.25 -36.27 -0.87
CA GLY A 149 -2.95 -35.41 0.10
C GLY A 149 -2.19 -34.11 0.44
N LEU A 150 -0.85 -34.14 0.44
CA LEU A 150 -0.04 -32.93 0.61
C LEU A 150 -0.19 -31.98 -0.59
N VAL A 151 -0.21 -32.52 -1.80
CA VAL A 151 -0.38 -31.73 -3.04
C VAL A 151 -1.74 -31.04 -3.06
N ASP A 152 -2.81 -31.75 -2.68
CA ASP A 152 -4.15 -31.16 -2.59
C ASP A 152 -4.19 -29.96 -1.61
N SER A 153 -3.54 -30.10 -0.45
CA SER A 153 -3.44 -28.99 0.52
C SER A 153 -2.70 -27.76 -0.02
N VAL A 154 -1.73 -27.95 -0.92
CA VAL A 154 -1.00 -26.86 -1.56
C VAL A 154 -1.90 -26.15 -2.58
N VAL A 155 -2.69 -26.90 -3.35
CA VAL A 155 -3.66 -26.33 -4.30
C VAL A 155 -4.69 -25.47 -3.55
N GLN A 156 -5.28 -25.97 -2.46
CA GLN A 156 -6.22 -25.20 -1.63
C GLN A 156 -5.60 -23.91 -1.07
N ARG A 157 -4.31 -23.93 -0.71
CA ARG A 157 -3.60 -22.72 -0.25
C ARG A 157 -3.42 -21.70 -1.37
N ILE A 158 -3.10 -22.14 -2.58
CA ILE A 158 -2.98 -21.26 -3.75
C ILE A 158 -4.31 -20.55 -4.01
N ASP A 159 -5.42 -21.28 -3.95
CA ASP A 159 -6.76 -20.72 -4.10
C ASP A 159 -7.09 -19.66 -3.05
N LYS A 160 -6.77 -19.94 -1.77
CA LYS A 160 -6.98 -18.98 -0.68
C LYS A 160 -6.12 -17.72 -0.84
N ILE A 161 -4.89 -17.86 -1.33
CA ILE A 161 -4.00 -16.72 -1.63
C ILE A 161 -4.60 -15.88 -2.77
N ALA A 162 -5.09 -16.53 -3.83
CA ALA A 162 -5.77 -15.86 -4.94
C ALA A 162 -7.01 -15.07 -4.46
N ASP A 163 -7.84 -15.65 -3.60
CA ASP A 163 -9.00 -14.96 -3.00
C ASP A 163 -8.60 -13.72 -2.20
N THR A 164 -7.54 -13.85 -1.39
CA THR A 164 -7.05 -12.75 -0.55
C THR A 164 -6.51 -11.60 -1.42
N ILE A 165 -5.79 -11.92 -2.49
CA ILE A 165 -5.25 -10.92 -3.42
C ILE A 165 -6.37 -10.23 -4.20
N ALA A 166 -7.41 -10.97 -4.62
CA ALA A 166 -8.58 -10.36 -5.24
C ALA A 166 -9.30 -9.38 -4.29
N MET A 167 -9.38 -9.70 -2.99
CA MET A 167 -9.93 -8.80 -1.97
C MET A 167 -9.07 -7.55 -1.74
N LEU A 168 -7.75 -7.70 -1.79
CA LEU A 168 -6.81 -6.57 -1.66
C LEU A 168 -6.87 -5.64 -2.88
N ASP A 169 -6.91 -6.20 -4.10
CA ASP A 169 -7.07 -5.43 -5.35
C ASP A 169 -8.36 -4.59 -5.31
N SER A 170 -9.49 -5.19 -4.92
CA SER A 170 -10.76 -4.47 -4.85
C SER A 170 -10.76 -3.37 -3.77
N SER A 171 -10.16 -3.65 -2.62
CA SER A 171 -10.02 -2.66 -1.53
C SER A 171 -9.14 -1.48 -1.95
N LEU A 172 -7.98 -1.74 -2.56
CA LEU A 172 -7.06 -0.69 -3.02
C LEU A 172 -7.68 0.18 -4.12
N ARG A 173 -8.43 -0.41 -5.05
CA ARG A 173 -9.18 0.34 -6.06
C ARG A 173 -10.22 1.26 -5.43
N ALA A 174 -11.00 0.75 -4.48
CA ALA A 174 -11.98 1.56 -3.75
C ALA A 174 -11.33 2.73 -2.98
N PHE A 175 -10.19 2.49 -2.32
CA PHE A 175 -9.44 3.58 -1.67
C PHE A 175 -8.88 4.59 -2.66
N GLY A 176 -8.36 4.15 -3.81
CA GLY A 176 -7.84 5.03 -4.85
C GLY A 176 -8.91 5.88 -5.54
N GLU A 177 -10.15 5.43 -5.59
CA GLU A 177 -11.30 6.22 -6.05
C GLU A 177 -11.68 7.29 -5.03
N ILE A 178 -11.75 6.94 -3.73
CA ILE A 178 -12.07 7.90 -2.66
C ILE A 178 -11.01 9.01 -2.53
N ALA A 179 -9.74 8.69 -2.77
CA ALA A 179 -8.65 9.69 -2.71
C ALA A 179 -8.66 10.69 -3.88
N ARG A 180 -9.45 10.44 -4.94
CA ARG A 180 -9.56 11.35 -6.11
C ARG A 180 -10.72 12.35 -6.01
N ASP A 181 -11.68 12.13 -5.12
CA ASP A 181 -12.84 13.00 -4.87
C ASP A 181 -12.56 14.03 -3.75
#